data_AF-A0A2T4LP06-F1
#
_entry.id   AF-A0A2T4LP06-F1
#
_cell.length_a   1.000
_cell.length_b   1.000
_cell.length_c   1.000
_cell.angle_alpha   90.00
_cell.angle_beta   90.00
_cell.angle_gamma   90.00
#
_symmetry.space_group_name_H-M   'P 1'
#
loop_
_entity.id
_entity.type
_entity.pdbx_description
1 polymer ?
#
loop_
_entity_poly.entity_id
_entity_poly.type
_entity_poly.pdbx_seq_one_letter_code
_entity_poly.pdbx_strand_id
1 'polypeptide(L)'
;QESSLRPLGRTASGVKGIALREGEQVVGLDVADDASDDEVLGVTENGYGKRTPVNDYRLSNRGGKGIKTATITEKNGNIVCITTVTGEEDLMVVTNSGVIIRIDVQDISQNGRAAQGVRLIKLSDEQFVSTVAKVDEEDEASEAVETEEATSATETGDNSEQVIADDAPGNAIHTETDSDDNAEAPSDDEPKALRQDFMDRVNEDIDNADNDDSES
;
A
#
# COMPACT_ATOMS: atom_id res chain seq x y z
N GLN A 1 14.65 4.14 18.97
CA GLN A 1 15.90 4.53 18.25
C GLN A 1 15.58 5.19 16.89
N GLU A 2 14.51 5.98 16.78
CA GLU A 2 14.23 6.79 15.57
C GLU A 2 15.07 8.08 15.48
N SER A 3 15.66 8.52 16.60
CA SER A 3 16.55 9.69 16.65
C SER A 3 17.84 9.55 15.82
N SER A 4 18.11 8.37 15.25
CA SER A 4 19.22 8.14 14.34
C SER A 4 19.02 8.81 12.98
N LEU A 5 17.80 9.24 12.64
CA LEU A 5 17.49 9.89 11.38
C LEU A 5 17.08 11.34 11.62
N ARG A 6 17.67 12.23 10.82
CA ARG A 6 17.17 13.60 10.71
C ARG A 6 15.83 13.56 9.94
N PRO A 7 14.84 14.38 10.33
CA PRO A 7 13.67 14.62 9.49
C PRO A 7 14.11 15.07 8.10
N LEU A 8 13.44 14.55 7.07
CA LEU A 8 13.66 14.96 5.69
C LEU A 8 12.35 15.52 5.12
N GLY A 9 12.47 16.49 4.22
CA GLY A 9 11.31 17.03 3.52
C GLY A 9 10.72 16.02 2.52
N ARG A 10 9.47 16.24 2.12
CA ARG A 10 8.70 15.34 1.23
C ARG A 10 9.36 15.11 -0.14
N THR A 11 10.19 16.05 -0.61
CA THR A 11 10.89 15.97 -1.89
C THR A 11 12.20 15.19 -1.83
N ALA A 12 12.65 14.79 -0.64
CA ALA A 12 13.87 14.03 -0.48
C ALA A 12 13.68 12.55 -0.86
N SER A 13 14.69 11.93 -1.46
CA SER A 13 14.67 10.50 -1.84
C SER A 13 14.70 9.52 -0.64
N GLY A 14 14.69 10.03 0.59
CA GLY A 14 14.79 9.22 1.80
C GLY A 14 16.20 8.67 2.07
N VAL A 15 16.26 7.62 2.88
CA VAL A 15 17.50 6.94 3.28
C VAL A 15 17.31 5.44 3.18
N LYS A 16 18.41 4.70 2.98
CA LYS A 16 18.36 3.25 2.89
C LYS A 16 17.85 2.62 4.19
N GLY A 17 16.75 1.86 4.10
CA GLY A 17 16.17 1.10 5.21
C GLY A 17 16.76 -0.30 5.38
N ILE A 18 16.87 -1.07 4.29
CA ILE A 18 17.39 -2.44 4.27
C ILE A 18 18.26 -2.67 3.01
N ALA A 19 19.25 -3.55 3.09
CA ALA A 19 20.05 -3.99 1.95
C ALA A 19 19.50 -5.31 1.41
N LEU A 20 18.88 -5.27 0.23
CA LEU A 20 18.36 -6.44 -0.47
C LEU A 20 19.48 -7.17 -1.24
N ARG A 21 19.27 -8.45 -1.55
CA ARG A 21 20.04 -9.16 -2.58
C ARG A 21 19.42 -8.92 -3.96
N GLU A 22 20.13 -9.33 -5.00
CA GLU A 22 19.61 -9.29 -6.37
C GLU A 22 18.33 -10.12 -6.48
N GLY A 23 17.29 -9.54 -7.09
CA GLY A 23 15.98 -10.17 -7.24
C GLY A 23 15.09 -10.17 -5.98
N GLU A 24 15.57 -9.68 -4.83
CA GLU A 24 14.73 -9.50 -3.64
C GLU A 24 14.02 -8.13 -3.68
N GLN A 25 12.80 -8.09 -3.12
CA GLN A 25 12.03 -6.86 -2.94
C GLN A 25 11.45 -6.78 -1.52
N VAL A 26 11.09 -5.57 -1.10
CA VAL A 26 10.33 -5.38 0.15
C VAL A 26 8.87 -5.72 -0.13
N VAL A 27 8.31 -6.61 0.67
CA VAL A 27 6.91 -7.11 0.51
C VAL A 27 5.94 -6.49 1.52
N GLY A 28 6.46 -5.86 2.57
CA GLY A 28 5.65 -5.25 3.61
C GLY A 28 6.49 -4.39 4.54
N LEU A 29 5.83 -3.48 5.23
CA LEU A 29 6.38 -2.68 6.32
C LEU A 29 5.30 -2.57 7.37
N ASP A 30 5.68 -2.78 8.62
CA ASP A 30 4.80 -2.56 9.75
C ASP A 30 5.61 -2.02 10.93
N VAL A 31 4.92 -1.40 11.88
CA VAL A 31 5.50 -0.94 13.14
C VAL A 31 5.20 -1.99 14.20
N ALA A 32 6.19 -2.26 15.04
CA ALA A 32 6.04 -3.20 16.14
C ALA A 32 6.61 -2.57 17.41
N ASP A 33 5.92 -2.77 18.53
CA ASP A 33 6.39 -2.36 19.85
C ASP A 33 7.08 -3.54 20.53
N ASP A 34 8.35 -3.38 20.94
CA ASP A 34 9.10 -4.43 21.62
C ASP A 34 8.64 -4.66 23.07
N ALA A 35 7.84 -3.75 23.63
CA ALA A 35 7.21 -3.91 24.93
C ALA A 35 5.84 -4.63 24.86
N SER A 36 5.31 -4.86 23.66
CA SER A 36 4.03 -5.55 23.46
C SER A 36 4.18 -7.06 23.36
N ASP A 37 3.06 -7.76 23.47
CA ASP A 37 2.94 -9.20 23.18
C ASP A 37 2.61 -9.46 21.69
N ASP A 38 2.78 -8.45 20.83
CA ASP A 38 2.49 -8.53 19.41
C ASP A 38 3.33 -9.61 18.72
N GLU A 39 2.78 -10.12 17.63
CA GLU A 39 3.41 -11.13 16.79
C GLU A 39 3.55 -10.66 15.35
N VAL A 40 4.62 -11.09 14.70
CA VAL A 40 4.80 -10.94 13.26
C VAL A 40 4.13 -12.12 12.56
N LEU A 41 3.06 -11.83 11.82
CA LEU A 41 2.42 -12.75 10.91
C LEU A 41 3.11 -12.68 9.55
N GLY A 42 3.48 -13.85 9.01
CA GLY A 42 4.00 -13.96 7.64
C GLY A 42 3.26 -15.01 6.84
N VAL A 43 2.95 -14.67 5.58
CA VAL A 43 2.22 -15.54 4.64
C VAL A 43 2.99 -15.69 3.34
N THR A 44 2.96 -16.88 2.76
CA THR A 44 3.67 -17.22 1.52
C THR A 44 2.70 -17.49 0.36
N GLU A 45 3.22 -17.41 -0.88
CA GLU A 45 2.44 -17.57 -2.12
C GLU A 45 1.72 -18.92 -2.21
N ASN A 46 2.29 -20.01 -1.66
CA ASN A 46 1.64 -21.33 -1.65
C ASN A 46 0.77 -21.57 -0.41
N GLY A 47 0.33 -20.51 0.26
CA GLY A 47 -0.65 -20.60 1.36
C GLY A 47 -0.09 -21.15 2.66
N TYR A 48 1.20 -20.96 2.94
CA TYR A 48 1.77 -21.24 4.26
C TYR A 48 1.85 -19.95 5.05
N GLY A 49 1.76 -20.07 6.37
CA GLY A 49 1.98 -18.94 7.24
C GLY A 49 2.36 -19.36 8.65
N LYS A 50 2.75 -18.37 9.43
CA LYS A 50 3.08 -18.51 10.84
C LYS A 50 3.00 -17.17 11.54
N ARG A 51 2.73 -17.24 12.84
CA ARG A 51 2.97 -16.14 13.78
C ARG A 51 4.31 -16.34 14.47
N THR A 52 4.99 -15.25 14.79
CA THR A 52 6.26 -15.29 15.51
C THR A 52 6.32 -14.07 16.42
N PRO A 53 6.55 -14.22 17.75
CA PRO A 53 6.63 -13.09 18.66
C PRO A 53 7.58 -12.00 18.16
N VAL A 54 7.21 -10.74 18.30
CA VAL A 54 8.09 -9.61 17.95
C VAL A 54 9.42 -9.70 18.70
N ASN A 55 9.39 -10.16 19.95
CA ASN A 55 10.57 -10.37 20.80
C ASN A 55 11.62 -11.34 20.24
N ASP A 56 11.24 -12.23 19.32
CA ASP A 56 12.20 -13.10 18.62
C ASP A 56 13.04 -12.31 17.60
N TYR A 57 12.56 -11.15 17.14
CA TYR A 57 13.24 -10.29 16.16
C TYR A 57 14.15 -9.28 16.85
N ARG A 58 15.42 -9.67 17.04
CA ARG A 58 16.43 -8.72 17.54
C ARG A 58 16.50 -7.45 16.70
N LEU A 59 16.70 -6.32 17.36
CA LEU A 59 17.01 -5.06 16.71
C LEU A 59 18.29 -5.19 15.85
N SER A 60 18.22 -4.69 14.63
CA SER A 60 19.33 -4.69 13.68
C SER A 60 19.53 -3.29 13.11
N ASN A 61 20.78 -2.96 12.77
CA ASN A 61 21.08 -1.64 12.23
C ASN A 61 20.41 -1.45 10.86
N ARG A 62 19.84 -0.26 10.69
CA ARG A 62 19.29 0.20 9.41
C ARG A 62 20.33 0.09 8.29
N GLY A 63 19.86 -0.28 7.09
CA GLY A 63 20.68 -0.47 5.90
C GLY A 63 21.45 -1.80 5.87
N GLY A 64 21.33 -2.62 6.93
CA GLY A 64 21.87 -3.97 6.97
C GLY A 64 21.07 -4.99 6.15
N LYS A 65 21.53 -6.24 6.12
CA LYS A 65 20.88 -7.37 5.42
C LYS A 65 19.64 -7.94 6.13
N GLY A 66 19.31 -7.45 7.32
CA GLY A 66 18.26 -8.00 8.17
C GLY A 66 18.60 -9.38 8.76
N ILE A 67 17.57 -10.06 9.26
CA ILE A 67 17.65 -11.38 9.90
C ILE A 67 16.58 -12.33 9.32
N LYS A 68 16.89 -13.62 9.17
CA LYS A 68 16.02 -14.58 8.47
C LYS A 68 14.63 -14.72 9.14
N THR A 69 13.54 -14.50 8.41
CA THR A 69 12.16 -14.52 8.96
C THR A 69 11.36 -15.80 8.67
N ALA A 70 11.78 -16.58 7.68
CA ALA A 70 11.22 -17.89 7.35
C ALA A 70 12.24 -18.70 6.53
N THR A 71 12.08 -20.02 6.50
CA THR A 71 12.78 -20.87 5.52
C THR A 71 11.92 -21.01 4.27
N ILE A 72 12.41 -20.44 3.16
CA ILE A 72 11.76 -20.50 1.85
C ILE A 72 12.21 -21.77 1.12
N THR A 73 11.23 -22.47 0.55
CA THR A 73 11.36 -23.73 -0.18
C THR A 73 10.40 -23.67 -1.37
N GLU A 74 10.58 -24.52 -2.36
CA GLU A 74 9.63 -24.65 -3.49
C GLU A 74 8.20 -24.99 -3.01
N LYS A 75 8.08 -25.63 -1.85
CA LYS A 75 6.80 -26.05 -1.27
C LYS A 75 5.97 -24.90 -0.72
N ASN A 76 6.57 -23.93 -0.03
CA ASN A 76 5.86 -22.76 0.50
C ASN A 76 5.93 -21.54 -0.41
N GLY A 77 6.98 -21.44 -1.22
CA GLY A 77 7.19 -20.30 -2.08
C GLY A 77 7.56 -19.03 -1.31
N ASN A 78 7.68 -17.93 -2.05
CA ASN A 78 8.07 -16.63 -1.54
C ASN A 78 7.04 -16.03 -0.58
N ILE A 79 7.50 -15.12 0.28
CA ILE A 79 6.63 -14.37 1.20
C ILE A 79 5.87 -13.33 0.38
N VAL A 80 4.56 -13.28 0.58
CA VAL A 80 3.65 -12.31 -0.07
C VAL A 80 3.14 -11.25 0.89
N CYS A 81 3.13 -11.54 2.20
CA CYS A 81 2.65 -10.60 3.22
C CYS A 81 3.43 -10.77 4.53
N ILE A 82 3.72 -9.64 5.17
CA ILE A 82 4.20 -9.52 6.54
C ILE A 82 3.43 -8.38 7.21
N THR A 83 2.86 -8.64 8.38
CA THR A 83 2.17 -7.64 9.22
C THR A 83 2.29 -8.02 10.70
N THR A 84 2.17 -7.05 11.58
CA THR A 84 2.06 -7.23 13.02
C THR A 84 0.60 -7.50 13.39
N VAL A 85 0.38 -8.48 14.27
CA VAL A 85 -0.93 -8.89 14.77
C VAL A 85 -0.93 -8.97 16.29
N THR A 86 -2.06 -8.65 16.91
CA THR A 86 -2.31 -8.86 18.34
C THR A 86 -2.94 -10.24 18.61
N GLY A 87 -3.55 -10.84 17.58
CA GLY A 87 -4.25 -12.11 17.67
C GLY A 87 -5.75 -11.97 17.87
N GLU A 88 -6.29 -10.76 17.80
CA GLU A 88 -7.74 -10.51 17.75
C GLU A 88 -8.19 -10.29 16.30
N GLU A 89 -7.27 -10.09 15.36
CA GLU A 89 -7.62 -9.81 13.98
C GLU A 89 -7.95 -11.07 13.17
N ASP A 90 -8.61 -10.83 12.03
CA ASP A 90 -8.77 -11.79 10.97
C ASP A 90 -7.83 -11.51 9.79
N LEU A 91 -7.53 -12.58 9.07
CA LEU A 91 -6.76 -12.54 7.85
C LEU A 91 -7.64 -12.87 6.64
N MET A 92 -7.80 -11.91 5.74
CA MET A 92 -8.40 -12.15 4.42
C MET A 92 -7.34 -12.50 3.41
N VAL A 93 -7.33 -13.76 2.96
CA VAL A 93 -6.44 -14.27 1.93
C VAL A 93 -7.17 -14.32 0.60
N VAL A 94 -6.62 -13.66 -0.42
CA VAL A 94 -7.17 -13.66 -1.77
C VAL A 94 -6.24 -14.43 -2.69
N THR A 95 -6.80 -15.33 -3.51
CA THR A 95 -6.05 -16.09 -4.51
C THR A 95 -6.06 -15.40 -5.87
N ASN A 96 -5.16 -15.78 -6.77
CA ASN A 96 -5.19 -15.36 -8.17
C ASN A 96 -6.47 -15.77 -8.92
N SER A 97 -7.20 -16.77 -8.43
CA SER A 97 -8.49 -17.21 -8.97
C SER A 97 -9.70 -16.44 -8.43
N GLY A 98 -9.48 -15.44 -7.55
CA GLY A 98 -10.55 -14.62 -6.97
C GLY A 98 -11.27 -15.28 -5.79
N VAL A 99 -10.71 -16.35 -5.22
CA VAL A 99 -11.25 -16.96 -3.99
C VAL A 99 -10.76 -16.16 -2.80
N ILE A 100 -11.69 -15.78 -1.93
CA ILE A 100 -11.41 -15.04 -0.69
C ILE A 100 -11.66 -15.99 0.49
N ILE A 101 -10.71 -16.06 1.41
CA ILE A 101 -10.76 -16.95 2.58
C ILE A 101 -10.44 -16.09 3.82
N ARG A 102 -11.36 -16.09 4.79
CA ARG A 102 -11.14 -15.49 6.12
C ARG A 102 -10.55 -16.53 7.06
N ILE A 103 -9.52 -16.17 7.80
CA ILE A 103 -8.81 -17.03 8.75
C ILE A 103 -8.57 -16.25 10.03
N ASP A 104 -9.07 -16.77 11.14
CA ASP A 104 -8.76 -16.23 12.46
C ASP A 104 -7.25 -16.32 12.72
N VAL A 105 -6.62 -15.20 13.09
CA VAL A 105 -5.20 -15.15 13.37
C VAL A 105 -4.82 -16.11 14.50
N GLN A 106 -5.70 -16.37 15.47
CA GLN A 106 -5.45 -17.32 16.56
C GLN A 106 -5.26 -18.76 16.08
N ASP A 107 -5.95 -19.15 15.00
CA ASP A 107 -5.82 -20.48 14.40
C ASP A 107 -4.47 -20.68 13.69
N ILE A 108 -3.76 -19.59 13.39
CA ILE A 108 -2.44 -19.65 12.76
C ILE A 108 -1.40 -20.06 13.80
N SER A 109 -0.63 -21.10 13.48
CA SER A 109 0.40 -21.62 14.40
C SER A 109 1.50 -20.61 14.68
N GLN A 110 1.83 -20.47 15.96
CA GLN A 110 3.00 -19.74 16.42
C GLN A 110 4.26 -20.61 16.27
N ASN A 111 5.26 -20.12 15.54
CA ASN A 111 6.52 -20.81 15.31
C ASN A 111 7.70 -19.82 15.35
N GLY A 112 8.91 -20.35 15.59
CA GLY A 112 10.11 -19.52 15.58
C GLY A 112 10.45 -18.96 14.18
N ARG A 113 11.24 -17.89 14.17
CA ARG A 113 11.65 -17.16 12.95
C ARG A 113 12.20 -18.04 11.81
N ALA A 114 13.04 -19.03 12.10
CA ALA A 114 13.66 -19.83 11.03
C ALA A 114 12.75 -20.95 10.50
N ALA A 115 11.57 -21.15 11.09
CA ALA A 115 10.63 -22.19 10.68
C ALA A 115 10.01 -21.91 9.31
N GLN A 116 9.45 -22.96 8.71
CA GLN A 116 8.70 -22.87 7.46
C GLN A 116 7.29 -22.31 7.66
N GLY A 117 6.69 -22.55 8.83
CA GLY A 117 5.28 -22.32 9.10
C GLY A 117 4.40 -23.53 8.72
N VAL A 118 3.10 -23.35 8.88
CA VAL A 118 2.07 -24.36 8.60
C VAL A 118 1.25 -23.97 7.39
N ARG A 119 0.54 -24.93 6.80
CA ARG A 119 -0.35 -24.66 5.66
C ARG A 119 -1.63 -24.04 6.19
N LEU A 120 -1.93 -22.81 5.77
CA LEU A 120 -3.18 -22.11 6.10
C LEU A 120 -4.31 -22.57 5.20
N ILE A 121 -4.04 -22.61 3.89
CA ILE A 121 -5.03 -22.95 2.87
C ILE A 121 -4.49 -24.00 1.91
N LYS A 122 -5.39 -24.83 1.37
CA LYS A 122 -5.03 -25.78 0.31
C LYS A 122 -5.33 -25.14 -1.04
N LEU A 123 -4.27 -24.81 -1.75
CA LEU A 123 -4.34 -24.32 -3.12
C LEU A 123 -4.31 -25.51 -4.09
N SER A 124 -5.03 -25.38 -5.20
CA SER A 124 -4.93 -26.31 -6.33
C SER A 124 -3.69 -26.00 -7.16
N ASP A 125 -3.36 -26.87 -8.12
CA ASP A 125 -2.29 -26.60 -9.08
C ASP A 125 -2.59 -25.26 -9.80
N GLU A 126 -1.55 -24.45 -10.03
CA GLU A 126 -1.60 -23.10 -10.63
C GLU A 126 -2.31 -22.00 -9.80
N GLN A 127 -2.80 -22.32 -8.59
CA GLN A 127 -3.32 -21.32 -7.67
C GLN A 127 -2.24 -20.84 -6.70
N PHE A 128 -2.22 -19.53 -6.45
CA PHE A 128 -1.34 -18.89 -5.48
C PHE A 128 -2.07 -17.75 -4.76
N VAL A 129 -1.58 -17.41 -3.58
CA VAL A 129 -2.02 -16.23 -2.82
C VAL A 129 -1.56 -14.98 -3.55
N SER A 130 -2.51 -14.15 -3.98
CA SER A 130 -2.24 -12.90 -4.70
C SER A 130 -2.09 -11.73 -3.74
N THR A 131 -2.96 -11.61 -2.75
CA THR A 131 -2.91 -10.56 -1.73
C THR A 131 -3.48 -11.06 -0.41
N VAL A 132 -3.10 -10.37 0.67
CA VAL A 132 -3.52 -10.67 2.04
C VAL A 132 -3.83 -9.35 2.72
N ALA A 133 -4.97 -9.27 3.38
CA ALA A 133 -5.37 -8.12 4.19
C ALA A 133 -5.60 -8.54 5.63
N LYS A 134 -5.11 -7.74 6.57
CA LYS A 134 -5.47 -7.82 7.99
C LYS A 134 -6.75 -7.04 8.19
N VAL A 135 -7.71 -7.61 8.91
CA VAL A 135 -9.00 -7.01 9.22
C VAL A 135 -9.19 -7.11 10.72
N ASP A 136 -9.43 -5.98 11.37
CA ASP A 136 -9.74 -5.99 12.81
C ASP A 136 -11.06 -6.75 13.03
N GLU A 137 -11.20 -7.43 14.16
CA GLU A 137 -12.47 -8.08 14.50
C GLU A 137 -13.53 -7.00 14.74
N GLU A 138 -14.37 -6.76 13.73
CA GLU A 138 -15.57 -5.96 13.88
C GLU A 138 -16.57 -6.76 14.73
N ASP A 139 -17.07 -6.15 15.82
CA ASP A 139 -18.25 -6.64 16.52
C ASP A 139 -19.35 -6.90 15.47
N GLU A 140 -19.91 -8.12 15.44
CA GLU A 140 -21.01 -8.57 14.56
C GLU A 140 -22.25 -7.65 14.63
N ALA A 141 -22.16 -6.46 14.05
CA ALA A 141 -23.15 -5.39 14.15
C ALA A 141 -23.18 -4.52 12.89
N SER A 142 -23.31 -5.14 11.70
CA SER A 142 -24.05 -4.53 10.59
C SER A 142 -24.46 -5.52 9.49
N GLU A 143 -25.15 -6.63 9.84
CA GLU A 143 -25.99 -7.30 8.85
C GLU A 143 -27.36 -6.60 8.75
N ALA A 144 -27.50 -5.71 7.77
CA ALA A 144 -28.77 -5.37 7.15
C ALA A 144 -28.54 -4.84 5.72
N VAL A 145 -28.22 -5.73 4.78
CA VAL A 145 -28.47 -5.44 3.36
C VAL A 145 -29.83 -6.04 3.03
N GLU A 146 -30.87 -5.20 3.15
CA GLU A 146 -32.21 -5.52 2.69
C GLU A 146 -32.17 -5.84 1.19
N THR A 147 -32.76 -6.98 0.83
CA THR A 147 -33.01 -7.38 -0.55
C THR A 147 -34.22 -6.60 -1.05
N GLU A 148 -34.03 -5.59 -1.89
CA GLU A 148 -35.14 -4.97 -2.62
C GLU A 148 -35.10 -5.38 -4.10
N GLU A 149 -36.12 -6.17 -4.48
CA GLU A 149 -36.45 -6.46 -5.88
C GLU A 149 -36.91 -5.19 -6.60
N ALA A 150 -36.52 -5.10 -7.87
CA ALA A 150 -36.87 -4.05 -8.81
C ALA A 150 -38.39 -3.88 -9.00
N THR A 151 -38.87 -2.63 -8.95
CA THR A 151 -40.00 -2.19 -9.77
C THR A 151 -39.69 -0.84 -10.44
N SER A 152 -40.02 -0.78 -11.72
CA SER A 152 -39.77 0.30 -12.68
C SER A 152 -40.95 1.26 -12.74
N ALA A 153 -40.71 2.58 -12.71
CA ALA A 153 -41.16 3.56 -13.72
C ALA A 153 -40.96 5.03 -13.27
N THR A 154 -40.08 5.73 -13.99
CA THR A 154 -40.12 7.10 -14.55
C THR A 154 -40.97 8.20 -13.87
N GLU A 155 -40.33 9.31 -13.47
CA GLU A 155 -40.41 10.62 -14.17
C GLU A 155 -39.46 11.71 -13.59
N THR A 156 -38.97 12.51 -14.53
CA THR A 156 -38.05 13.66 -14.55
C THR A 156 -38.34 14.79 -13.55
N GLY A 157 -37.31 15.46 -13.03
CA GLY A 157 -37.47 16.86 -12.61
C GLY A 157 -36.45 17.44 -11.61
N ASP A 158 -35.49 18.15 -12.18
CA ASP A 158 -34.92 19.42 -11.67
C ASP A 158 -33.76 19.42 -10.67
N ASN A 159 -32.77 20.23 -11.06
CA ASN A 159 -31.43 20.37 -10.53
C ASN A 159 -31.43 21.59 -9.60
N SER A 160 -31.08 21.42 -8.33
CA SER A 160 -30.68 22.56 -7.51
C SER A 160 -29.50 22.18 -6.63
N GLU A 161 -28.35 22.66 -7.09
CA GLU A 161 -27.04 22.67 -6.45
C GLU A 161 -27.12 23.34 -5.06
N GLN A 162 -26.80 22.59 -4.01
CA GLN A 162 -26.64 23.12 -2.66
C GLN A 162 -25.17 22.99 -2.25
N VAL A 163 -24.49 24.13 -2.26
CA VAL A 163 -23.10 24.30 -1.84
C VAL A 163 -23.01 24.00 -0.35
N ILE A 164 -22.37 22.88 0.01
CA ILE A 164 -22.04 22.56 1.41
C ILE A 164 -20.75 23.33 1.74
N ALA A 165 -20.80 24.14 2.79
CA ALA A 165 -19.65 24.89 3.28
C ALA A 165 -18.57 23.92 3.78
N ASP A 166 -17.38 24.01 3.17
CA ASP A 166 -16.16 23.30 3.53
C ASP A 166 -15.56 23.93 4.79
N ASP A 167 -15.76 23.32 5.96
CA ASP A 167 -15.11 23.69 7.22
C ASP A 167 -13.89 22.79 7.45
N ALA A 168 -12.91 22.89 6.54
CA ALA A 168 -11.60 22.25 6.72
C ALA A 168 -10.71 23.11 7.64
N PRO A 169 -10.25 22.60 8.80
CA PRO A 169 -9.33 23.33 9.66
C PRO A 169 -7.91 23.25 9.09
N GLY A 170 -7.53 24.25 8.29
CA GLY A 170 -6.18 24.37 7.72
C GLY A 170 -5.68 25.82 7.81
N ASN A 171 -5.00 26.14 8.91
CA ASN A 171 -4.43 27.46 9.17
C ASN A 171 -3.34 27.79 8.12
N ALA A 172 -3.65 28.65 7.15
CA ALA A 172 -2.70 29.12 6.16
C ALA A 172 -1.65 30.03 6.82
N ILE A 173 -0.40 29.59 6.82
CA ILE A 173 0.75 30.38 7.28
C ILE A 173 0.99 31.48 6.25
N HIS A 174 0.76 32.72 6.66
CA HIS A 174 1.28 33.91 6.00
C HIS A 174 2.81 33.90 6.07
N THR A 175 3.49 33.98 4.93
CA THR A 175 4.90 34.36 4.88
C THR A 175 4.99 35.75 4.27
N GLU A 176 5.31 36.71 5.14
CA GLU A 176 5.62 38.09 4.79
C GLU A 176 6.81 38.17 3.84
N THR A 177 6.77 39.16 2.98
CA THR A 177 7.80 39.50 2.00
C THR A 177 8.87 40.33 2.70
N ASP A 178 10.07 39.80 2.86
CA ASP A 178 11.25 40.61 3.20
C ASP A 178 12.06 40.88 1.94
N SER A 179 12.03 42.15 1.57
CA SER A 179 12.95 42.84 0.67
C SER A 179 14.37 42.81 1.26
N ASP A 180 15.36 42.45 0.45
CA ASP A 180 16.53 43.30 0.15
C ASP A 180 17.63 42.51 -0.59
N ASP A 181 17.83 42.91 -1.84
CA ASP A 181 19.06 42.99 -2.64
C ASP A 181 20.25 42.06 -2.32
N ASN A 182 20.52 41.11 -3.24
CA ASN A 182 21.81 41.11 -3.94
C ASN A 182 21.73 40.40 -5.30
N ALA A 183 22.28 41.06 -6.31
CA ALA A 183 22.21 40.71 -7.72
C ALA A 183 23.14 39.55 -8.12
N GLU A 184 22.61 38.62 -8.92
CA GLU A 184 23.19 38.15 -10.19
C GLU A 184 22.16 37.29 -10.93
N ALA A 185 21.60 37.82 -12.02
CA ALA A 185 20.67 37.10 -12.88
C ALA A 185 21.44 36.13 -13.80
N PRO A 186 21.13 34.83 -13.84
CA PRO A 186 21.57 33.97 -14.93
C PRO A 186 20.64 34.18 -16.14
N SER A 187 21.26 34.32 -17.31
CA SER A 187 20.67 34.67 -18.61
C SER A 187 19.55 33.74 -19.09
N ASP A 188 18.56 34.36 -19.72
CA ASP A 188 17.27 33.83 -20.18
C ASP A 188 17.34 33.04 -21.51
N ASP A 189 18.33 32.18 -21.73
CA ASP A 189 18.57 31.40 -22.99
C ASP A 189 18.84 29.90 -22.70
N GLU A 190 17.85 29.07 -22.31
CA GLU A 190 17.09 28.03 -23.07
C GLU A 190 16.47 27.02 -22.06
N PRO A 191 15.38 26.26 -22.34
CA PRO A 191 14.72 26.06 -23.64
C PRO A 191 13.17 26.09 -23.55
N LYS A 192 12.60 27.27 -23.74
CA LYS A 192 11.36 27.58 -24.47
C LYS A 192 11.07 26.63 -25.65
N ALA A 193 12.10 26.07 -26.30
CA ALA A 193 11.97 25.02 -27.30
C ALA A 193 11.30 23.72 -26.80
N LEU A 194 11.56 23.28 -25.55
CA LEU A 194 10.93 22.05 -25.01
C LEU A 194 9.44 22.26 -24.68
N ARG A 195 9.05 23.48 -24.29
CA ARG A 195 7.64 23.82 -24.03
C ARG A 195 6.84 23.97 -25.32
N GLN A 196 7.48 24.46 -26.38
CA GLN A 196 6.84 24.60 -27.68
C GLN A 196 6.66 23.25 -28.36
N ASP A 197 7.68 22.37 -28.36
CA ASP A 197 7.58 20.99 -28.89
C ASP A 197 6.50 20.17 -28.16
N PHE A 198 6.31 20.40 -26.86
CA PHE A 198 5.23 19.76 -26.11
C PHE A 198 3.84 20.25 -26.53
N MET A 199 3.66 21.57 -26.69
CA MET A 199 2.37 22.14 -27.08
C MET A 199 2.01 21.83 -28.54
N ASP A 200 2.99 21.77 -29.44
CA ASP A 200 2.78 21.42 -30.84
C ASP A 200 2.35 19.95 -30.98
N ARG A 201 2.96 19.03 -30.23
CA ARG A 201 2.57 17.61 -30.19
C ARG A 201 1.17 17.40 -29.61
N VAL A 202 0.81 18.14 -28.55
CA VAL A 202 -0.53 18.06 -27.95
C VAL A 202 -1.59 18.58 -28.93
N ASN A 203 -1.32 19.65 -29.67
CA ASN A 203 -2.28 20.16 -30.66
C ASN A 203 -2.43 19.23 -31.87
N GLU A 204 -1.35 18.60 -32.34
CA GLU A 204 -1.42 17.61 -33.43
C GLU A 204 -2.23 16.35 -33.05
N ASP A 205 -2.14 15.91 -31.79
CA ASP A 205 -2.97 14.81 -31.28
C ASP A 205 -4.45 15.19 -31.17
N ILE A 206 -4.76 16.43 -30.80
CA ILE A 206 -6.15 16.94 -30.75
C ILE A 206 -6.74 17.02 -32.17
N ASP A 207 -6.00 17.59 -33.13
CA ASP A 207 -6.47 17.73 -34.51
C ASP A 207 -6.64 16.37 -35.24
N ASN A 208 -5.87 15.35 -34.84
CA ASN A 208 -6.03 13.99 -35.36
C ASN A 208 -7.20 13.23 -34.72
N ALA A 209 -7.55 13.52 -33.47
CA ALA A 209 -8.70 12.91 -32.81
C ALA A 209 -10.05 13.36 -33.41
N ASP A 210 -10.11 14.59 -33.93
CA ASP A 210 -11.33 15.15 -34.53
C ASP A 210 -11.57 14.69 -35.99
N ASN A 211 -10.62 14.00 -36.64
CA ASN A 211 -10.76 13.52 -38.03
C ASN A 211 -11.25 12.06 -38.17
N ASP A 212 -11.28 11.27 -37.10
CA ASP A 212 -11.65 9.84 -37.16
C ASP A 212 -13.19 9.59 -37.07
N ASP A 213 -13.99 10.65 -36.82
CA ASP A 213 -15.46 10.57 -36.72
C ASP A 213 -16.21 10.93 -38.02
N SER A 214 -15.53 10.98 -39.19
CA SER A 214 -16.17 11.39 -40.46
C SER A 214 -16.08 10.43 -41.65
N GLU A 215 -15.52 9.23 -41.51
CA GLU A 215 -15.63 8.18 -42.55
C GLU A 215 -16.21 6.87 -41.99
N SER A 216 -17.55 6.84 -41.86
CA SER A 216 -18.37 5.62 -41.85
C SER A 216 -19.49 5.72 -42.88
#